data_AF-A0A0Q9CVQ1-F1
#
_entry.id   AF-A0A0Q9CVQ1-F1
#
_cell.length_a   1.000
_cell.length_b   1.000
_cell.length_c   1.000
_cell.angle_alpha   90.00
_cell.angle_beta   90.00
_cell.angle_gamma   90.00
#
_symmetry.space_group_name_H-M   'P 1'
#
loop_
_entity.id
_entity.type
_entity.pdbx_description
1 polymer ?
#
loop_
_entity_poly.entity_id
_entity_poly.type
_entity_poly.pdbx_seq_one_letter_code
_entity_poly.pdbx_strand_id
1 'polypeptide(L)'
;MTADGPEQAGSADEALPVAPVLVRDYRRLLRLFPYSYRREHEAEMLGHLLDGARPGQSRPSPAERRDLVLAAVREWAVVPLGPTPGRRRSAATLLVLVLPLLLMVPAAKTLVAAAVTLGHRGPWLAVSSHPFAPGWVLWGAGLVLVLCGLLRTGRTLVVAGTVVSTVALGVMIWQDALQAAYVEAVWVVGMAAFALALVERTRTGERPYGWRWGIAPAGIATVLAALAWGEFTGAGPSWRYLSPIWRLTTGTIVVPVVVGLVVLVVIQATRDAVPLLGGIFAAFMIGRVGIFGSRTYPFYGYERADVLVLLLVAAATFLALRWTVDRIGDQAAERRKRSTGGDLTTA
;
A
#
# COMPACT_ATOMS: atom_id res chain seq x y z
N MET A 1 -2.86 77.96 -34.30
CA MET A 1 -2.32 77.53 -33.00
C MET A 1 -3.43 76.80 -32.28
N THR A 2 -3.64 75.55 -32.69
CA THR A 2 -4.63 74.61 -32.14
C THR A 2 -4.10 73.25 -32.56
N ALA A 3 -3.36 72.62 -31.65
CA ALA A 3 -2.76 71.32 -31.85
C ALA A 3 -3.77 70.27 -31.37
N ASP A 4 -4.41 69.59 -32.32
CA ASP A 4 -5.09 68.32 -32.09
C ASP A 4 -4.02 67.27 -31.77
N GLY A 5 -3.92 66.90 -30.51
CA GLY A 5 -3.22 65.69 -30.10
C GLY A 5 -4.16 64.49 -30.29
N PRO A 6 -3.77 63.42 -30.97
CA PRO A 6 -4.53 62.19 -30.93
C PRO A 6 -4.41 61.59 -29.52
N GLU A 7 -5.51 61.60 -28.78
CA GLU A 7 -5.72 60.71 -27.63
C GLU A 7 -5.58 59.26 -28.12
N GLN A 8 -4.37 58.72 -28.02
CA GLN A 8 -4.19 57.28 -27.86
C GLN A 8 -4.70 56.93 -26.47
N ALA A 9 -6.02 56.81 -26.35
CA ALA A 9 -6.64 55.95 -25.36
C ALA A 9 -6.16 54.52 -25.67
N GLY A 10 -4.96 54.19 -25.17
CA GLY A 10 -4.52 52.83 -25.01
C GLY A 10 -5.61 52.14 -24.20
N SER A 11 -6.37 51.31 -24.90
CA SER A 11 -7.46 50.52 -24.35
C SER A 11 -6.97 49.85 -23.08
N ALA A 12 -7.48 50.30 -21.94
CA ALA A 12 -7.37 49.64 -20.63
C ALA A 12 -8.09 48.26 -20.59
N ASP A 13 -8.31 47.69 -21.77
CA ASP A 13 -8.91 46.40 -22.08
C ASP A 13 -7.87 45.55 -22.84
N GLU A 14 -6.58 45.77 -22.55
CA GLU A 14 -5.54 44.78 -22.77
C GLU A 14 -5.91 43.58 -21.88
N ALA A 15 -6.80 42.75 -22.44
CA ALA A 15 -7.48 41.66 -21.78
C ALA A 15 -6.46 40.92 -20.91
N LEU A 16 -6.60 41.05 -19.59
CA LEU A 16 -5.78 40.31 -18.64
C LEU A 16 -5.76 38.86 -19.13
N PRO A 17 -4.60 38.32 -19.56
CA PRO A 17 -4.56 37.10 -20.38
C PRO A 17 -5.16 35.89 -19.66
N VAL A 18 -5.36 35.98 -18.34
CA VAL A 18 -6.01 34.98 -17.51
C VAL A 18 -6.94 35.66 -16.50
N ALA A 19 -8.20 35.22 -16.44
CA ALA A 19 -9.15 35.71 -15.44
C ALA A 19 -8.69 35.34 -14.00
N PRO A 20 -8.66 36.28 -13.03
CA PRO A 20 -8.19 36.01 -11.66
C PRO A 20 -9.05 34.96 -10.92
N VAL A 21 -10.31 34.81 -11.32
CA VAL A 21 -11.23 33.78 -10.81
C VAL A 21 -10.76 32.38 -11.20
N LEU A 22 -10.24 32.20 -12.43
CA LEU A 22 -9.74 30.91 -12.91
C LEU A 22 -8.54 30.44 -12.08
N VAL A 23 -7.59 31.35 -11.81
CA VAL A 23 -6.41 31.08 -10.95
C VAL A 23 -6.85 30.63 -9.56
N ARG A 24 -7.85 31.29 -8.97
CA ARG A 24 -8.37 30.93 -7.64
C ARG A 24 -9.01 29.55 -7.63
N ASP A 25 -9.78 29.23 -8.67
CA ASP A 25 -10.42 27.92 -8.81
C ASP A 25 -9.39 26.79 -9.01
N TYR A 26 -8.37 27.00 -9.85
CA TYR A 26 -7.27 26.02 -9.98
C TYR A 26 -6.52 25.84 -8.66
N ARG A 27 -6.17 26.92 -7.94
CA ARG A 27 -5.55 26.80 -6.61
C ARG A 27 -6.44 26.01 -5.64
N ARG A 28 -7.76 26.20 -5.68
CA ARG A 28 -8.69 25.43 -4.85
C ARG A 28 -8.68 23.94 -5.19
N LEU A 29 -8.62 23.59 -6.48
CA LEU A 29 -8.48 22.20 -6.92
C LEU A 29 -7.12 21.61 -6.53
N LEU A 30 -6.05 22.39 -6.68
CA LEU A 30 -4.71 21.96 -6.30
C LEU A 30 -4.61 21.65 -4.81
N ARG A 31 -5.44 22.25 -3.93
CA ARG A 31 -5.51 21.87 -2.50
C ARG A 31 -5.89 20.41 -2.24
N LEU A 32 -6.47 19.71 -3.22
CA LEU A 32 -6.75 18.28 -3.12
C LEU A 32 -5.48 17.43 -3.08
N PHE A 33 -4.35 17.92 -3.58
CA PHE A 33 -3.09 17.18 -3.57
C PHE A 33 -2.46 17.15 -2.16
N PRO A 34 -1.69 16.09 -1.84
CA PRO A 34 -0.94 16.01 -0.58
C PRO A 34 -0.05 17.25 -0.36
N TYR A 35 0.04 17.73 0.88
CA TYR A 35 0.77 18.97 1.19
C TYR A 35 2.23 18.98 0.71
N SER A 36 2.95 17.87 0.89
CA SER A 36 4.33 17.74 0.43
C SER A 36 4.45 17.90 -1.09
N TYR A 37 3.52 17.27 -1.83
CA TYR A 37 3.48 17.35 -3.29
C TYR A 37 3.16 18.78 -3.77
N ARG A 38 2.18 19.44 -3.15
CA ARG A 38 1.81 20.82 -3.45
C ARG A 38 2.97 21.78 -3.23
N ARG A 39 3.67 21.64 -2.10
CA ARG A 39 4.80 22.51 -1.78
C ARG A 39 5.89 22.48 -2.86
N GLU A 40 6.09 21.35 -3.52
CA GLU A 40 7.13 21.17 -4.55
C GLU A 40 6.63 21.53 -5.96
N HIS A 41 5.40 21.18 -6.32
CA HIS A 41 4.93 21.21 -7.72
C HIS A 41 3.76 22.18 -7.97
N GLU A 42 3.23 22.87 -6.96
CA GLU A 42 2.05 23.74 -7.14
C GLU A 42 2.27 24.84 -8.17
N ALA A 43 3.44 25.49 -8.16
CA ALA A 43 3.75 26.55 -9.11
C ALA A 43 3.85 26.03 -10.55
N GLU A 44 4.48 24.87 -10.76
CA GLU A 44 4.62 24.22 -12.06
C GLU A 44 3.26 23.75 -12.59
N MET A 45 2.47 23.05 -11.76
CA MET A 45 1.13 22.61 -12.13
C MET A 45 0.22 23.78 -12.45
N LEU A 46 0.26 24.86 -11.65
CA LEU A 46 -0.54 26.05 -11.91
C LEU A 46 -0.11 26.72 -13.22
N GLY A 47 1.19 26.83 -13.48
CA GLY A 47 1.71 27.32 -14.76
C GLY A 47 1.16 26.52 -15.94
N HIS A 48 1.30 25.19 -15.90
CA HIS A 48 0.82 24.31 -16.98
C HIS A 48 -0.71 24.38 -17.19
N LEU A 49 -1.49 24.50 -16.12
CA LEU A 49 -2.94 24.66 -16.22
C LEU A 49 -3.34 26.01 -16.82
N LEU A 50 -2.59 27.08 -16.53
CA LEU A 50 -2.85 28.40 -17.07
C LEU A 50 -2.41 28.51 -18.54
N ASP A 51 -1.28 27.90 -18.90
CA ASP A 51 -0.81 27.84 -20.29
C ASP A 51 -1.77 27.05 -21.20
N GLY A 52 -2.46 26.05 -20.65
CA GLY A 52 -3.47 25.26 -21.35
C GLY A 52 -4.88 25.86 -21.36
N ALA A 53 -5.11 26.98 -20.67
CA ALA A 53 -6.44 27.59 -20.57
C ALA A 53 -6.84 28.29 -21.88
N ARG A 54 -8.12 28.16 -22.26
CA ARG A 54 -8.62 28.86 -23.46
C ARG A 54 -8.71 30.38 -23.20
N PRO A 55 -8.43 31.23 -24.21
CA PRO A 55 -8.68 32.66 -24.09
C PRO A 55 -10.12 32.95 -23.63
N GLY A 56 -10.28 33.77 -22.60
CA GLY A 56 -11.60 34.09 -22.01
C GLY A 56 -12.18 33.03 -21.06
N GLN A 57 -11.45 31.96 -20.75
CA GLN A 57 -11.91 30.95 -19.79
C GLN A 57 -11.98 31.54 -18.38
N SER A 58 -13.17 31.53 -17.79
CA SER A 58 -13.41 32.05 -16.44
C SER A 58 -13.47 30.98 -15.36
N ARG A 59 -13.65 29.70 -15.74
CA ARG A 59 -13.76 28.55 -14.83
C ARG A 59 -13.07 27.31 -15.40
N PRO A 60 -12.52 26.43 -14.55
CA PRO A 60 -11.97 25.14 -14.99
C PRO A 60 -13.05 24.29 -15.66
N SER A 61 -12.71 23.66 -16.78
CA SER A 61 -13.64 22.78 -17.49
C SER A 61 -13.97 21.53 -16.64
N PRO A 62 -15.13 20.87 -16.85
CA PRO A 62 -15.45 19.63 -16.13
C PRO A 62 -14.42 18.53 -16.33
N ALA A 63 -13.80 18.47 -17.53
CA ALA A 63 -12.74 17.53 -17.85
C ALA A 63 -11.47 17.80 -17.03
N GLU A 64 -11.01 19.05 -16.96
CA GLU A 64 -9.86 19.45 -16.12
C GLU A 64 -10.10 19.14 -14.65
N ARG A 65 -11.30 19.44 -14.13
CA ARG A 65 -11.66 19.13 -12.73
C ARG A 65 -11.56 17.63 -12.46
N ARG A 66 -12.13 16.81 -13.34
CA ARG A 66 -12.09 15.35 -13.22
C ARG A 66 -10.65 14.84 -13.27
N ASP A 67 -9.84 15.34 -14.19
CA ASP A 67 -8.44 14.93 -14.32
C ASP A 67 -7.62 15.31 -13.09
N LEU A 68 -7.76 16.54 -12.58
CA LEU A 68 -7.10 16.98 -11.35
C LEU A 68 -7.53 16.18 -10.12
N VAL A 69 -8.82 15.84 -10.00
CA VAL A 69 -9.30 14.98 -8.92
C VAL A 69 -8.69 13.58 -9.03
N LEU A 70 -8.66 12.99 -10.23
CA LEU A 70 -8.06 11.67 -10.45
C LEU A 70 -6.54 11.69 -10.21
N ALA A 71 -5.85 12.76 -10.61
CA ALA A 71 -4.43 12.96 -10.34
C ALA A 71 -4.17 13.09 -8.83
N ALA A 72 -4.97 13.87 -8.11
CA ALA A 72 -4.87 13.99 -6.66
C ALA A 72 -5.11 12.64 -5.95
N VAL A 73 -6.13 11.88 -6.37
CA VAL A 73 -6.40 10.53 -5.83
C VAL A 73 -5.22 9.59 -6.10
N ARG A 74 -4.63 9.64 -7.30
CA ARG A 74 -3.44 8.82 -7.63
C ARG A 74 -2.25 9.17 -6.76
N GLU A 75 -2.04 10.46 -6.45
CA GLU A 75 -0.98 10.89 -5.54
C GLU A 75 -1.25 10.46 -4.10
N TRP A 76 -2.49 10.61 -3.62
CA TRP A 76 -2.88 10.12 -2.29
C TRP A 76 -2.70 8.61 -2.12
N ALA A 77 -2.96 7.82 -3.17
CA ALA A 77 -2.79 6.39 -3.13
C ALA A 77 -1.33 5.98 -2.83
N VAL A 78 -0.35 6.77 -3.26
CA VAL A 78 1.09 6.46 -3.10
C VAL A 78 1.75 7.20 -1.93
N VAL A 79 1.06 8.14 -1.28
CA VAL A 79 1.52 8.79 -0.03
C VAL A 79 2.03 7.79 1.01
N PRO A 80 1.38 6.63 1.23
CA PRO A 80 1.87 5.65 2.20
C PRO A 80 3.28 5.11 1.93
N LEU A 81 3.77 5.21 0.69
CA LEU A 81 5.09 4.73 0.29
C LEU A 81 6.21 5.75 0.52
N GLY A 82 5.90 7.02 0.76
CA GLY A 82 6.92 8.05 0.93
C GLY A 82 6.53 9.41 0.35
N PRO A 83 7.17 10.50 0.85
CA PRO A 83 6.85 11.84 0.40
C PRO A 83 7.44 12.17 -0.98
N THR A 84 8.59 11.58 -1.33
CA THR A 84 9.31 11.86 -2.58
C THR A 84 9.41 10.62 -3.49
N PRO A 85 9.56 10.78 -4.81
CA PRO A 85 9.62 9.64 -5.74
C PRO A 85 10.72 8.62 -5.42
N GLY A 86 11.93 9.08 -5.04
CA GLY A 86 13.04 8.18 -4.69
C GLY A 86 12.77 7.36 -3.42
N ARG A 87 12.11 7.95 -2.42
CA ARG A 87 11.69 7.27 -1.19
C ARG A 87 10.57 6.26 -1.46
N ARG A 88 9.57 6.65 -2.26
CA ARG A 88 8.49 5.76 -2.72
C ARG A 88 9.05 4.52 -3.42
N ARG A 89 10.04 4.70 -4.29
CA ARG A 89 10.71 3.59 -4.99
C ARG A 89 11.45 2.65 -4.04
N SER A 90 12.15 3.19 -3.05
CA SER A 90 12.90 2.39 -2.08
C SER A 90 11.98 1.60 -1.16
N ALA A 91 10.89 2.23 -0.69
CA ALA A 91 9.85 1.57 0.09
C ALA A 91 9.13 0.49 -0.73
N ALA A 92 8.70 0.81 -1.95
CA ALA A 92 8.06 -0.13 -2.86
C ALA A 92 8.97 -1.34 -3.15
N THR A 93 10.28 -1.12 -3.29
CA THR A 93 11.26 -2.18 -3.48
C THR A 93 11.27 -3.17 -2.33
N LEU A 94 11.32 -2.65 -1.10
CA LEU A 94 11.32 -3.49 0.09
C LEU A 94 9.98 -4.21 0.24
N LEU A 95 8.85 -3.52 0.07
CA LEU A 95 7.52 -4.11 0.23
C LEU A 95 7.27 -5.21 -0.79
N VAL A 96 7.70 -5.01 -2.04
CA VAL A 96 7.63 -6.05 -3.08
C VAL A 96 8.48 -7.27 -2.69
N LEU A 97 9.58 -7.10 -1.97
CA LEU A 97 10.40 -8.23 -1.50
C LEU A 97 9.82 -8.94 -0.26
N VAL A 98 9.37 -8.16 0.73
CA VAL A 98 8.96 -8.68 2.05
C VAL A 98 7.54 -9.21 2.05
N LEU A 99 6.59 -8.50 1.42
CA LEU A 99 5.17 -8.86 1.50
C LEU A 99 4.86 -10.21 0.84
N PRO A 100 5.43 -10.60 -0.32
CA PRO A 100 5.16 -11.93 -0.86
C PRO A 100 5.56 -13.05 0.08
N LEU A 101 6.72 -12.93 0.74
CA LEU A 101 7.16 -13.93 1.72
C LEU A 101 6.18 -14.04 2.89
N LEU A 102 5.70 -12.90 3.39
CA LEU A 102 4.71 -12.84 4.45
C LEU A 102 3.35 -13.43 4.02
N LEU A 103 2.89 -13.09 2.82
CA LEU A 103 1.58 -13.48 2.28
C LEU A 103 1.55 -14.91 1.75
N MET A 104 2.70 -15.54 1.47
CA MET A 104 2.76 -16.91 0.96
C MET A 104 2.23 -17.94 1.96
N VAL A 105 2.46 -17.74 3.25
CA VAL A 105 1.99 -18.67 4.29
C VAL A 105 0.45 -18.76 4.32
N PRO A 106 -0.31 -17.65 4.49
CA PRO A 106 -1.78 -17.72 4.46
C PRO A 106 -2.29 -18.16 3.09
N ALA A 107 -1.68 -17.70 1.99
CA ALA A 107 -2.06 -18.13 0.64
C ALA A 107 -1.96 -19.65 0.47
N ALA A 108 -0.82 -20.26 0.81
CA ALA A 108 -0.61 -21.69 0.71
C ALA A 108 -1.61 -22.48 1.56
N LYS A 109 -1.84 -22.04 2.81
CA LYS A 109 -2.82 -22.68 3.72
C LYS A 109 -4.23 -22.68 3.11
N THR A 110 -4.70 -21.54 2.64
CA THR A 110 -6.06 -21.39 2.09
C THR A 110 -6.20 -22.15 0.77
N LEU A 111 -5.18 -22.12 -0.09
CA LEU A 111 -5.21 -22.84 -1.37
C LEU A 111 -5.18 -24.37 -1.19
N VAL A 112 -4.37 -24.88 -0.27
CA VAL A 112 -4.36 -26.32 0.05
C VAL A 112 -5.71 -26.75 0.62
N ALA A 113 -6.24 -25.99 1.59
CA ALA A 113 -7.55 -26.30 2.17
C ALA A 113 -8.67 -26.29 1.12
N ALA A 114 -8.66 -25.30 0.23
CA ALA A 114 -9.60 -25.22 -0.89
C ALA A 114 -9.44 -26.38 -1.88
N ALA A 115 -8.21 -26.76 -2.22
CA ALA A 115 -7.94 -27.88 -3.13
C ALA A 115 -8.41 -29.23 -2.54
N VAL A 116 -8.21 -29.45 -1.24
CA VAL A 116 -8.71 -30.64 -0.55
C VAL A 116 -10.23 -30.65 -0.53
N THR A 117 -10.89 -29.53 -0.18
CA THR A 117 -12.37 -29.44 -0.22
C THR A 117 -12.89 -29.66 -1.64
N LEU A 118 -12.22 -29.12 -2.65
CA LEU A 118 -12.58 -29.28 -4.07
C LEU A 118 -12.57 -30.76 -4.47
N GLY A 119 -11.51 -31.50 -4.11
CA GLY A 119 -11.37 -32.91 -4.45
C GLY A 119 -12.40 -33.81 -3.76
N HIS A 120 -12.80 -33.50 -2.52
CA HIS A 120 -13.70 -34.35 -1.74
C HIS A 120 -15.18 -33.97 -1.85
N ARG A 121 -15.48 -32.69 -2.05
CA ARG A 121 -16.84 -32.14 -1.89
C ARG A 121 -17.28 -31.23 -3.04
N GLY A 122 -16.45 -31.08 -4.07
CA GLY A 122 -16.77 -30.34 -5.27
C GLY A 122 -16.52 -28.83 -5.20
N PRO A 123 -16.66 -28.13 -6.34
CA PRO A 123 -16.20 -26.75 -6.51
C PRO A 123 -17.02 -25.73 -5.70
N TRP A 124 -18.34 -25.92 -5.63
CA TRP A 124 -19.20 -25.00 -4.90
C TRP A 124 -18.82 -24.92 -3.42
N LEU A 125 -18.62 -26.06 -2.78
CA LEU A 125 -18.28 -26.09 -1.37
C LEU A 125 -16.85 -25.61 -1.09
N ALA A 126 -15.92 -25.81 -2.03
CA ALA A 126 -14.57 -25.28 -1.91
C ALA A 126 -14.57 -23.75 -1.87
N VAL A 127 -15.32 -23.10 -2.77
CA VAL A 127 -15.39 -21.64 -2.83
C VAL A 127 -16.17 -21.06 -1.64
N SER A 128 -17.28 -21.68 -1.24
CA SER A 128 -18.07 -21.18 -0.11
C SER A 128 -17.37 -21.37 1.24
N SER A 129 -16.61 -22.45 1.41
CA SER A 129 -15.84 -22.69 2.65
C SER A 129 -14.55 -21.87 2.72
N HIS A 130 -14.00 -21.47 1.56
CA HIS A 130 -12.73 -20.75 1.46
C HIS A 130 -12.87 -19.55 0.50
N PRO A 131 -13.64 -18.52 0.87
CA PRO A 131 -14.01 -17.42 -0.03
C PRO A 131 -12.80 -16.60 -0.54
N PHE A 132 -11.65 -16.70 0.12
CA PHE A 132 -10.40 -16.04 -0.28
C PHE A 132 -9.59 -16.82 -1.33
N ALA A 133 -9.87 -18.11 -1.55
CA ALA A 133 -9.09 -18.94 -2.46
C ALA A 133 -9.02 -18.36 -3.89
N PRO A 134 -10.10 -17.84 -4.50
CA PRO A 134 -10.02 -17.21 -5.83
C PRO A 134 -9.08 -15.99 -5.85
N GLY A 135 -9.11 -15.17 -4.80
CA GLY A 135 -8.23 -14.02 -4.65
C GLY A 135 -6.75 -14.41 -4.55
N TRP A 136 -6.46 -15.47 -3.77
CA TRP A 136 -5.12 -16.04 -3.65
C TRP A 136 -4.60 -16.67 -4.95
N VAL A 137 -5.46 -17.35 -5.71
CA VAL A 137 -5.09 -17.89 -7.04
C VAL A 137 -4.67 -16.76 -7.98
N LEU A 138 -5.49 -15.71 -8.10
CA LEU A 138 -5.19 -14.56 -8.95
C LEU A 138 -3.90 -13.85 -8.51
N TRP A 139 -3.74 -13.64 -7.20
CA TRP A 139 -2.56 -13.00 -6.65
C TRP A 139 -1.29 -13.83 -6.86
N GLY A 140 -1.34 -15.14 -6.60
CA GLY A 140 -0.22 -16.06 -6.81
C GLY A 140 0.18 -16.19 -8.28
N ALA A 141 -0.80 -16.34 -9.18
CA ALA A 141 -0.57 -16.33 -10.62
C ALA A 141 0.03 -15.00 -11.09
N GLY A 142 -0.46 -13.88 -10.56
CA GLY A 142 0.08 -12.56 -10.83
C GLY A 142 1.54 -12.41 -10.37
N LEU A 143 1.88 -12.93 -9.19
CA LEU A 143 3.25 -12.96 -8.70
C LEU A 143 4.17 -13.79 -9.59
N VAL A 144 3.75 -15.00 -10.00
CA VAL A 144 4.50 -15.85 -10.93
C VAL A 144 4.76 -15.10 -12.25
N LEU A 145 3.74 -14.43 -12.81
CA LEU A 145 3.89 -13.63 -14.02
C LEU A 145 4.85 -12.45 -13.85
N VAL A 146 4.84 -11.78 -12.69
CA VAL A 146 5.84 -10.74 -12.37
C VAL A 146 7.25 -11.31 -12.34
N LEU A 147 7.44 -12.48 -11.73
CA LEU A 147 8.74 -13.17 -11.68
C LEU A 147 9.22 -13.63 -13.07
N CYS A 148 8.29 -14.01 -13.94
CA CYS A 148 8.57 -14.34 -15.35
C CYS A 148 8.78 -13.10 -16.25
N GLY A 149 8.71 -11.88 -15.71
CA GLY A 149 8.92 -10.64 -16.46
C GLY A 149 7.69 -10.09 -17.18
N LEU A 150 6.52 -10.72 -17.04
CA LEU A 150 5.24 -10.27 -17.61
C LEU A 150 4.55 -9.25 -16.70
N LEU A 151 5.23 -8.12 -16.47
CA LEU A 151 4.88 -7.15 -15.42
C LEU A 151 3.47 -6.57 -15.54
N ARG A 152 3.00 -6.25 -16.75
CA ARG A 152 1.67 -5.66 -16.96
C ARG A 152 0.57 -6.63 -16.56
N THR A 153 0.62 -7.85 -17.10
CA THR A 153 -0.36 -8.91 -16.82
C THR A 153 -0.31 -9.34 -15.36
N GLY A 154 0.90 -9.55 -14.83
CA GLY A 154 1.09 -9.94 -13.43
C GLY A 154 0.54 -8.90 -12.45
N ARG A 155 0.80 -7.61 -12.71
CA ARG A 155 0.20 -6.50 -11.93
C ARG A 155 -1.32 -6.51 -11.98
N THR A 156 -1.91 -6.66 -13.15
CA THR A 156 -3.38 -6.69 -13.30
C THR A 156 -3.98 -7.82 -12.48
N LEU A 157 -3.38 -9.01 -12.49
CA LEU A 157 -3.84 -10.15 -11.69
C LEU A 157 -3.67 -9.95 -10.19
N VAL A 158 -2.56 -9.36 -9.73
CA VAL A 158 -2.35 -9.02 -8.31
C VAL A 158 -3.42 -8.03 -7.82
N VAL A 159 -3.70 -7.00 -8.61
CA VAL A 159 -4.76 -6.02 -8.29
C VAL A 159 -6.13 -6.69 -8.29
N ALA A 160 -6.43 -7.51 -9.29
CA ALA A 160 -7.68 -8.26 -9.36
C ALA A 160 -7.84 -9.21 -8.15
N GLY A 161 -6.80 -9.95 -7.77
CA GLY A 161 -6.81 -10.83 -6.60
C GLY A 161 -7.04 -10.06 -5.30
N THR A 162 -6.49 -8.85 -5.18
CA THR A 162 -6.73 -7.95 -4.04
C THR A 162 -8.18 -7.48 -3.98
N VAL A 163 -8.75 -7.06 -5.11
CA VAL A 163 -10.17 -6.65 -5.21
C VAL A 163 -11.09 -7.82 -4.87
N VAL A 164 -10.86 -9.01 -5.43
CA VAL A 164 -11.65 -10.22 -5.14
C VAL A 164 -11.59 -10.57 -3.65
N SER A 165 -10.41 -10.50 -3.02
CA SER A 165 -10.26 -10.76 -1.58
C SER A 165 -10.96 -9.70 -0.72
N THR A 166 -11.00 -8.45 -1.17
CA THR A 166 -11.71 -7.36 -0.48
C THR A 166 -13.22 -7.56 -0.55
N VAL A 167 -13.75 -7.98 -1.69
CA VAL A 167 -15.17 -8.35 -1.85
C VAL A 167 -15.51 -9.56 -0.98
N ALA A 168 -14.66 -10.60 -0.98
CA ALA A 168 -14.83 -11.77 -0.13
C ALA A 168 -14.88 -11.40 1.36
N LEU A 169 -14.04 -10.45 1.81
CA LEU A 169 -14.10 -9.91 3.17
C LEU A 169 -15.45 -9.26 3.48
N GLY A 170 -15.96 -8.41 2.57
CA GLY A 170 -17.27 -7.78 2.72
C GLY A 170 -18.41 -8.79 2.78
N VAL A 171 -18.37 -9.83 1.95
CA VAL A 171 -19.36 -10.92 1.98
C VAL A 171 -19.32 -11.69 3.29
N MET A 172 -18.14 -12.00 3.84
CA MET A 172 -18.05 -12.67 5.15
C MET A 172 -18.61 -11.81 6.28
N ILE A 173 -18.34 -10.49 6.27
CA ILE A 173 -18.94 -9.55 7.24
C ILE A 173 -20.46 -9.54 7.11
N TRP A 174 -20.97 -9.53 5.88
CA TRP A 174 -22.41 -9.56 5.60
C TRP A 174 -23.08 -10.86 6.08
N GLN A 175 -22.40 -12.00 5.95
CA GLN A 175 -22.89 -13.31 6.37
C GLN A 175 -22.67 -13.61 7.87
N ASP A 176 -22.24 -12.61 8.65
CA ASP A 176 -21.84 -12.75 10.07
C ASP A 176 -20.78 -13.86 10.31
N ALA A 177 -19.95 -14.15 9.31
CA ALA A 177 -18.76 -14.98 9.45
C ALA A 177 -17.59 -14.17 10.06
N LEU A 178 -17.87 -13.52 11.19
CA LEU A 178 -17.05 -12.43 11.74
C LEU A 178 -15.67 -12.89 12.22
N GLN A 179 -15.55 -14.11 12.76
CA GLN A 179 -14.25 -14.69 13.11
C GLN A 179 -13.35 -14.87 11.88
N ALA A 180 -13.89 -15.40 10.78
CA ALA A 180 -13.13 -15.59 9.55
C ALA A 180 -12.77 -14.23 8.93
N ALA A 181 -13.73 -13.29 8.89
CA ALA A 181 -13.48 -11.92 8.43
C ALA A 181 -12.37 -11.22 9.23
N TYR A 182 -12.39 -11.37 10.55
CA TYR A 182 -11.39 -10.79 11.45
C TYR A 182 -9.98 -11.32 11.16
N VAL A 183 -9.83 -12.63 10.98
CA VAL A 183 -8.52 -13.25 10.65
C VAL A 183 -8.05 -12.88 9.25
N GLU A 184 -8.96 -12.77 8.28
CA GLU A 184 -8.60 -12.51 6.88
C GLU A 184 -8.38 -11.02 6.57
N ALA A 185 -8.94 -10.10 7.36
CA ALA A 185 -8.84 -8.65 7.14
C ALA A 185 -7.38 -8.16 7.05
N VAL A 186 -6.48 -8.70 7.88
CA VAL A 186 -5.06 -8.33 7.85
C VAL A 186 -4.39 -8.69 6.52
N TRP A 187 -4.78 -9.81 5.91
CA TRP A 187 -4.20 -10.25 4.65
C TRP A 187 -4.68 -9.39 3.48
N VAL A 188 -5.92 -8.91 3.51
CA VAL A 188 -6.42 -7.94 2.52
C VAL A 188 -5.59 -6.65 2.57
N VAL A 189 -5.27 -6.14 3.76
CA VAL A 189 -4.40 -4.97 3.92
C VAL A 189 -3.00 -5.24 3.35
N GLY A 190 -2.44 -6.42 3.63
CA GLY A 190 -1.15 -6.83 3.08
C GLY A 190 -1.16 -6.96 1.56
N MET A 191 -2.20 -7.54 0.97
CA MET A 191 -2.39 -7.63 -0.48
C MET A 191 -2.51 -6.25 -1.11
N ALA A 192 -3.27 -5.33 -0.50
CA ALA A 192 -3.41 -3.96 -0.97
C ALA A 192 -2.09 -3.19 -0.93
N ALA A 193 -1.32 -3.32 0.15
CA ALA A 193 0.01 -2.72 0.27
C ALA A 193 0.98 -3.28 -0.79
N PHE A 194 0.94 -4.60 -1.06
CA PHE A 194 1.76 -5.21 -2.10
C PHE A 194 1.34 -4.76 -3.50
N ALA A 195 0.04 -4.74 -3.80
CA ALA A 195 -0.48 -4.28 -5.08
C ALA A 195 -0.09 -2.82 -5.35
N LEU A 196 -0.20 -1.96 -4.34
CA LEU A 196 0.22 -0.57 -4.42
C LEU A 196 1.73 -0.44 -4.71
N ALA A 197 2.57 -1.14 -3.95
CA ALA A 197 4.01 -1.16 -4.15
C ALA A 197 4.41 -1.67 -5.54
N LEU A 198 3.73 -2.71 -6.03
CA LEU A 198 3.94 -3.26 -7.37
C LEU A 198 3.52 -2.27 -8.46
N VAL A 199 2.36 -1.62 -8.32
CA VAL A 199 1.90 -0.58 -9.25
C VAL A 199 2.92 0.54 -9.33
N GLU A 200 3.39 1.04 -8.19
CA GLU A 200 4.38 2.12 -8.15
C GLU A 200 5.69 1.70 -8.82
N ARG A 201 6.17 0.48 -8.56
CA ARG A 201 7.39 -0.01 -9.19
C ARG A 201 7.26 -0.14 -10.70
N THR A 202 6.14 -0.67 -11.20
CA THR A 202 5.90 -0.80 -12.64
C THR A 202 5.79 0.55 -13.36
N ARG A 203 5.41 1.64 -12.68
CA ARG A 203 5.38 2.99 -13.28
C ARG A 203 6.79 3.50 -13.60
N THR A 204 7.77 3.15 -12.78
CA THR A 204 9.16 3.60 -12.96
C THR A 204 9.91 2.88 -14.08
N GLY A 205 9.33 1.83 -14.68
CA GLY A 205 9.96 1.05 -15.75
C GLY A 205 11.11 0.15 -15.30
N GLU A 206 11.54 0.25 -14.04
CA GLU A 206 12.56 -0.63 -13.48
C GLU A 206 12.03 -2.05 -13.32
N ARG A 207 12.81 -3.04 -13.74
CA ARG A 207 12.47 -4.44 -13.48
C ARG A 207 12.53 -4.67 -11.96
N PRO A 208 11.43 -5.12 -11.33
CA PRO A 208 11.37 -5.28 -9.87
C PRO A 208 12.34 -6.35 -9.35
N TYR A 209 12.72 -7.31 -10.20
CA TYR A 209 13.60 -8.42 -9.86
C TYR A 209 14.60 -8.70 -10.99
N GLY A 210 15.86 -8.88 -10.62
CA GLY A 210 16.77 -9.73 -11.41
C GLY A 210 16.40 -11.20 -11.19
N TRP A 211 16.60 -12.07 -12.19
CA TRP A 211 16.18 -13.48 -12.15
C TRP A 211 16.60 -14.24 -10.86
N ARG A 212 17.76 -13.87 -10.29
CA ARG A 212 18.30 -14.42 -9.04
C ARG A 212 17.39 -14.20 -7.83
N TRP A 213 16.61 -13.13 -7.82
CA TRP A 213 15.70 -12.79 -6.74
C TRP A 213 14.34 -13.49 -6.84
N GLY A 214 14.02 -14.13 -7.98
CA GLY A 214 12.80 -14.94 -8.13
C GLY A 214 12.93 -16.35 -7.56
N ILE A 215 14.15 -16.91 -7.51
CA ILE A 215 14.38 -18.29 -7.07
C ILE A 215 14.11 -18.47 -5.57
N ALA A 216 14.59 -17.55 -4.73
CA ALA A 216 14.42 -17.63 -3.29
C ALA A 216 12.94 -17.64 -2.84
N PRO A 217 12.07 -16.69 -3.25
CA PRO A 217 10.66 -16.72 -2.88
C PRO A 217 9.92 -17.90 -3.49
N ALA A 218 10.27 -18.35 -4.69
CA ALA A 218 9.69 -19.56 -5.29
C ALA A 218 10.02 -20.81 -4.45
N GLY A 219 11.27 -21.00 -4.06
CA GLY A 219 11.70 -22.10 -3.20
C GLY A 219 10.99 -22.08 -1.83
N ILE A 220 10.90 -20.89 -1.21
CA ILE A 220 10.17 -20.72 0.06
C ILE A 220 8.69 -21.07 -0.12
N ALA A 221 8.04 -20.59 -1.17
CA ALA A 221 6.64 -20.88 -1.45
C ALA A 221 6.40 -22.39 -1.65
N THR A 222 7.28 -23.08 -2.38
CA THR A 222 7.20 -24.54 -2.58
C THR A 222 7.33 -25.29 -1.26
N VAL A 223 8.30 -24.93 -0.41
CA VAL A 223 8.48 -25.55 0.91
C VAL A 223 7.26 -25.31 1.80
N LEU A 224 6.74 -24.08 1.84
CA LEU A 224 5.54 -23.76 2.62
C LEU A 224 4.30 -24.52 2.14
N ALA A 225 4.12 -24.65 0.83
CA ALA A 225 3.02 -25.42 0.25
C ALA A 225 3.12 -26.91 0.59
N ALA A 226 4.33 -27.50 0.52
CA ALA A 226 4.55 -28.90 0.90
C ALA A 226 4.26 -29.14 2.39
N LEU A 227 4.68 -28.24 3.27
CA LEU A 227 4.41 -28.30 4.70
C LEU A 227 2.89 -28.21 4.99
N ALA A 228 2.19 -27.29 4.33
CA ALA A 228 0.74 -27.14 4.47
C ALA A 228 -0.02 -28.38 3.96
N TRP A 229 0.42 -28.97 2.84
CA TRP A 229 -0.18 -30.17 2.26
C TRP A 229 -0.07 -31.39 3.17
N GLY A 230 1.12 -31.65 3.73
CA GLY A 230 1.35 -32.77 4.64
C GLY A 230 0.53 -32.69 5.94
N GLU A 231 0.23 -31.47 6.40
CA GLU A 231 -0.63 -31.25 7.56
C GLU A 231 -2.09 -31.65 7.25
N PHE A 232 -2.64 -31.13 6.16
CA PHE A 232 -4.06 -31.25 5.82
C PHE A 232 -4.47 -32.67 5.40
N THR A 233 -3.56 -33.41 4.76
CA THR A 233 -3.88 -34.71 4.14
C THR A 233 -3.71 -35.92 5.04
N GLY A 234 -3.21 -35.77 6.27
CA GLY A 234 -2.83 -36.96 7.03
C GLY A 234 -1.43 -37.49 6.69
N ALA A 235 -0.95 -37.22 5.48
CA ALA A 235 0.15 -37.91 4.83
C ALA A 235 1.54 -37.33 5.10
N GLY A 236 1.64 -36.31 5.96
CA GLY A 236 2.93 -35.78 6.39
C GLY A 236 3.74 -36.83 7.17
N PRO A 237 5.06 -36.90 6.99
CA PRO A 237 5.90 -37.81 7.76
C PRO A 237 5.74 -37.52 9.27
N SER A 238 5.97 -38.53 10.12
CA SER A 238 5.67 -38.59 11.57
C SER A 238 6.18 -37.45 12.47
N TRP A 239 6.78 -36.42 11.89
CA TRP A 239 7.32 -35.21 12.49
C TRP A 239 6.20 -34.20 12.82
N ARG A 240 4.92 -34.63 12.80
CA ARG A 240 3.76 -33.87 13.31
C ARG A 240 4.00 -33.30 14.70
N TYR A 241 4.80 -33.97 15.52
CA TYR A 241 5.21 -33.50 16.86
C TYR A 241 6.37 -32.51 16.86
N LEU A 242 7.07 -32.38 15.75
CA LEU A 242 8.27 -31.56 15.56
C LEU A 242 8.03 -30.29 14.76
N SER A 243 6.84 -30.05 14.18
CA SER A 243 6.57 -28.83 13.38
C SER A 243 6.89 -27.57 14.19
N PRO A 244 8.06 -26.92 13.94
CA PRO A 244 8.48 -25.77 14.74
C PRO A 244 7.57 -24.59 14.47
N ILE A 245 6.95 -24.52 13.28
CA ILE A 245 6.08 -23.44 12.81
C ILE A 245 4.86 -23.24 13.72
N TRP A 246 4.34 -24.32 14.33
CA TRP A 246 3.22 -24.24 15.28
C TRP A 246 3.67 -24.13 16.74
N ARG A 247 4.91 -24.51 17.06
CA ARG A 247 5.58 -24.19 18.33
C ARG A 247 6.23 -22.80 18.32
N LEU A 248 6.17 -22.08 17.20
CA LEU A 248 6.49 -20.66 17.18
C LEU A 248 5.46 -19.99 18.09
N THR A 249 5.80 -19.89 19.37
CA THR A 249 5.08 -19.07 20.31
C THR A 249 4.98 -17.68 19.70
N THR A 250 3.90 -16.95 19.98
CA THR A 250 3.74 -15.57 19.49
C THR A 250 5.04 -14.77 19.68
N GLY A 251 5.75 -14.97 20.80
CA GLY A 251 7.06 -14.36 21.07
C GLY A 251 8.15 -14.64 20.02
N THR A 252 8.25 -15.87 19.50
CA THR A 252 9.25 -16.22 18.46
C THR A 252 8.99 -15.61 17.09
N ILE A 253 7.76 -15.19 16.79
CA ILE A 253 7.43 -14.43 15.58
C ILE A 253 7.61 -12.93 15.84
N VAL A 254 7.21 -12.46 17.03
CA VAL A 254 7.25 -11.04 17.40
C VAL A 254 8.66 -10.51 17.42
N VAL A 255 9.58 -11.19 18.11
CA VAL A 255 10.94 -10.67 18.33
C VAL A 255 11.67 -10.42 17.00
N PRO A 256 11.75 -11.38 16.05
CA PRO A 256 12.40 -11.13 14.77
C PRO A 256 11.72 -10.03 13.94
N VAL A 257 10.38 -9.93 13.98
CA VAL A 257 9.68 -8.90 13.22
C VAL A 257 9.93 -7.52 13.82
N VAL A 258 9.88 -7.37 15.14
CA VAL A 258 10.20 -6.10 15.82
C VAL A 258 11.64 -5.70 15.58
N VAL A 259 12.59 -6.63 15.71
CA VAL A 259 14.01 -6.37 15.40
C VAL A 259 14.18 -5.97 13.93
N GLY A 260 13.52 -6.67 13.01
CA GLY A 260 13.49 -6.33 11.59
C GLY A 260 12.97 -4.91 11.35
N LEU A 261 11.84 -4.54 11.95
CA LEU A 261 11.28 -3.20 11.84
C LEU A 261 12.23 -2.14 12.39
N VAL A 262 12.88 -2.38 13.53
CA VAL A 262 13.88 -1.46 14.10
C VAL A 262 15.08 -1.29 13.16
N VAL A 263 15.61 -2.38 12.61
CA VAL A 263 16.71 -2.32 11.62
C VAL A 263 16.29 -1.52 10.38
N LEU A 264 15.07 -1.72 9.89
CA LEU A 264 14.52 -0.97 8.75
C LEU A 264 14.33 0.52 9.05
N VAL A 265 14.03 0.88 10.31
CA VAL A 265 14.01 2.28 10.77
C VAL A 265 15.41 2.88 10.77
N VAL A 266 16.46 2.11 11.06
CA VAL A 266 17.83 2.65 11.04
C VAL A 266 18.28 2.95 9.61
N ILE A 267 17.97 2.09 8.66
CA ILE A 267 18.40 2.22 7.25
C ILE A 267 17.54 3.24 6.50
N GLN A 268 18.12 4.40 6.15
CA GLN A 268 17.39 5.53 5.55
C GLN A 268 16.59 5.14 4.28
N ALA A 269 17.10 4.22 3.47
CA ALA A 269 16.44 3.78 2.25
C ALA A 269 15.13 3.01 2.50
N THR A 270 14.99 2.35 3.65
CA THR A 270 13.86 1.45 3.94
C THR A 270 12.86 2.02 4.93
N ARG A 271 13.17 3.17 5.55
CA ARG A 271 12.35 3.80 6.59
C ARG A 271 10.89 3.99 6.19
N ASP A 272 10.65 4.40 4.95
CA ASP A 272 9.29 4.70 4.46
C ASP A 272 8.41 3.44 4.31
N ALA A 273 8.98 2.23 4.32
CA ALA A 273 8.21 0.98 4.31
C ALA A 273 7.73 0.58 5.72
N VAL A 274 8.39 1.07 6.77
CA VAL A 274 8.13 0.69 8.17
C VAL A 274 6.70 0.98 8.60
N PRO A 275 6.08 2.14 8.28
CA PRO A 275 4.70 2.40 8.69
C PRO A 275 3.72 1.36 8.16
N LEU A 276 3.85 0.96 6.89
CA LEU A 276 2.98 -0.06 6.28
C LEU A 276 3.20 -1.44 6.91
N LEU A 277 4.47 -1.87 7.03
CA LEU A 277 4.79 -3.16 7.65
C LEU A 277 4.37 -3.20 9.12
N GLY A 278 4.55 -2.10 9.85
CA GLY A 278 4.15 -1.98 11.25
C GLY A 278 2.63 -1.98 11.43
N GLY A 279 1.87 -1.32 10.55
CA GLY A 279 0.41 -1.39 10.54
C GLY A 279 -0.11 -2.81 10.28
N ILE A 280 0.43 -3.50 9.28
CA ILE A 280 0.11 -4.90 8.98
C ILE A 280 0.49 -5.81 10.15
N PHE A 281 1.67 -5.61 10.73
CA PHE A 281 2.13 -6.39 11.87
C PHE A 281 1.27 -6.18 13.12
N ALA A 282 0.86 -4.94 13.41
CA ALA A 282 -0.04 -4.65 14.52
C ALA A 282 -1.40 -5.34 14.33
N ALA A 283 -1.97 -5.27 13.12
CA ALA A 283 -3.19 -6.03 12.81
C ALA A 283 -2.99 -7.54 12.97
N PHE A 284 -1.87 -8.08 12.48
CA PHE A 284 -1.56 -9.50 12.62
C PHE A 284 -1.48 -9.90 14.10
N MET A 285 -0.82 -9.08 14.90
CA MET A 285 -0.64 -9.31 16.33
C MET A 285 -1.95 -9.27 17.09
N ILE A 286 -2.77 -8.25 16.87
CA ILE A 286 -4.09 -8.16 17.52
C ILE A 286 -4.97 -9.33 17.09
N GLY A 287 -4.94 -9.66 15.79
CA GLY A 287 -5.64 -10.79 15.19
C GLY A 287 -5.23 -12.17 15.75
N ARG A 288 -3.96 -12.35 16.13
CA ARG A 288 -3.41 -13.63 16.61
C ARG A 288 -3.33 -13.77 18.12
N VAL A 289 -3.05 -12.69 18.83
CA VAL A 289 -2.92 -12.69 20.30
C VAL A 289 -4.30 -12.80 20.93
N GLY A 290 -5.36 -12.40 20.21
CA GLY A 290 -6.69 -12.35 20.79
C GLY A 290 -6.65 -11.38 21.97
N ILE A 291 -6.23 -10.13 21.75
CA ILE A 291 -6.37 -9.10 22.78
C ILE A 291 -7.86 -8.96 23.20
N PHE A 292 -8.78 -9.42 22.34
CA PHE A 292 -10.22 -9.62 22.60
C PHE A 292 -10.63 -11.07 22.91
N GLY A 293 -9.69 -11.95 23.25
CA GLY A 293 -9.92 -13.37 23.48
C GLY A 293 -8.65 -14.08 23.95
N SER A 294 -8.46 -14.14 25.27
CA SER A 294 -7.39 -14.96 25.82
C SER A 294 -7.61 -16.41 25.37
N ARG A 295 -6.53 -17.17 25.16
CA ARG A 295 -6.60 -18.63 24.97
C ARG A 295 -7.37 -19.36 26.09
N THR A 296 -7.65 -18.69 27.20
CA THR A 296 -8.40 -19.16 28.37
C THR A 296 -9.90 -18.87 28.33
N TYR A 297 -10.39 -17.91 27.53
CA TYR A 297 -11.81 -17.61 27.41
C TYR A 297 -12.20 -17.40 25.95
N PRO A 298 -12.80 -18.40 25.27
CA PRO A 298 -13.41 -18.18 23.97
C PRO A 298 -14.54 -17.17 24.17
N PHE A 299 -14.36 -15.93 23.71
CA PHE A 299 -15.49 -15.03 23.52
C PHE A 299 -16.41 -15.69 22.48
N TYR A 300 -17.55 -16.18 22.94
CA TYR A 300 -18.66 -16.59 22.10
C TYR A 300 -19.28 -15.32 21.50
N GLY A 301 -18.65 -14.75 20.48
CA GLY A 301 -19.18 -13.62 19.72
C GLY A 301 -18.10 -12.64 19.31
N TYR A 302 -17.63 -12.77 18.06
CA TYR A 302 -17.00 -11.63 17.39
C TYR A 302 -18.11 -10.70 16.96
N GLU A 303 -17.96 -9.40 17.20
CA GLU A 303 -18.86 -8.37 16.72
C GLU A 303 -18.31 -7.72 15.44
N ARG A 304 -19.18 -7.10 14.64
CA ARG A 304 -18.75 -6.32 13.46
C ARG A 304 -17.78 -5.19 13.85
N ALA A 305 -17.93 -4.69 15.08
CA ALA A 305 -17.04 -3.71 15.67
C ALA A 305 -15.59 -4.22 15.76
N ASP A 306 -15.35 -5.50 16.00
CA ASP A 306 -13.99 -6.04 16.17
C ASP A 306 -13.17 -5.94 14.89
N VAL A 307 -13.78 -6.22 13.73
CA VAL A 307 -13.12 -6.08 12.42
C VAL A 307 -12.78 -4.60 12.16
N LEU A 308 -13.69 -3.69 12.51
CA LEU A 308 -13.44 -2.26 12.37
C LEU A 308 -12.33 -1.79 13.32
N VAL A 309 -12.36 -2.21 14.58
CA VAL A 309 -11.32 -1.90 15.58
C VAL A 309 -9.96 -2.41 15.10
N LEU A 310 -9.88 -3.62 14.57
CA LEU A 310 -8.64 -4.18 13.99
C LEU A 310 -8.07 -3.27 12.89
N LEU A 311 -8.91 -2.87 11.93
CA LEU A 311 -8.51 -2.00 10.83
C LEU A 311 -8.15 -0.59 11.30
N LEU A 312 -8.87 -0.05 12.29
CA LEU A 312 -8.59 1.25 12.90
C LEU A 312 -7.26 1.23 13.65
N VAL A 313 -6.94 0.18 14.39
CA VAL A 313 -5.65 0.06 15.08
C VAL A 313 -4.51 -0.11 14.08
N ALA A 314 -4.72 -0.87 13.00
CA ALA A 314 -3.75 -0.97 11.90
C ALA A 314 -3.45 0.42 11.29
N ALA A 315 -4.50 1.18 11.00
CA ALA A 315 -4.41 2.53 10.45
C ALA A 315 -3.76 3.51 11.44
N ALA A 316 -4.14 3.48 12.71
CA ALA A 316 -3.56 4.31 13.77
C ALA A 316 -2.07 4.01 13.95
N THR A 317 -1.69 2.73 13.95
CA THR A 317 -0.28 2.31 14.03
C THR A 317 0.50 2.79 12.83
N PHE A 318 -0.06 2.64 11.62
CA PHE A 318 0.53 3.19 10.40
C PHE A 318 0.75 4.71 10.53
N LEU A 319 -0.25 5.47 10.96
CA LEU A 319 -0.15 6.93 11.10
C LEU A 319 0.88 7.35 12.16
N ALA A 320 0.92 6.67 13.30
CA ALA A 320 1.87 6.94 14.37
C ALA A 320 3.32 6.65 13.94
N LEU A 321 3.55 5.50 13.29
CA LEU A 321 4.86 5.16 12.74
C LEU A 321 5.25 6.11 11.61
N ARG A 322 4.31 6.51 10.77
CA ARG A 322 4.54 7.46 9.69
C ARG A 322 5.00 8.81 10.22
N TRP A 323 4.27 9.34 11.20
CA TRP A 323 4.65 10.58 11.88
C TRP A 323 6.04 10.47 12.52
N THR A 324 6.34 9.34 13.15
CA THR A 324 7.65 9.09 13.77
C THR A 324 8.78 9.08 12.74
N VAL A 325 8.60 8.37 11.63
CA VAL A 325 9.57 8.29 10.53
C VAL A 325 9.81 9.67 9.90
N ASP A 326 8.74 10.42 9.65
CA ASP A 326 8.82 11.77 9.10
C ASP A 326 9.58 12.71 10.06
N ARG A 327 9.27 12.64 11.38
CA ARG A 327 9.95 13.45 12.40
C ARG A 327 11.43 13.15 12.52
N ILE A 328 11.83 11.89 12.45
CA ILE A 328 13.25 11.48 12.44
C ILE A 328 13.95 12.00 11.17
N GLY A 329 13.24 12.00 10.04
CA GLY A 329 13.72 12.54 8.77
C GLY A 329 14.04 14.03 8.86
N ASP A 330 13.12 14.82 9.44
CA ASP A 330 13.27 16.27 9.60
C ASP A 330 14.46 16.62 10.51
N GLN A 331 14.57 15.94 11.66
CA GLN A 331 15.69 16.16 12.59
C GLN A 331 17.05 15.84 11.93
N ALA A 332 17.13 14.80 11.11
CA ALA A 332 18.35 14.45 10.38
C ALA A 332 18.69 15.47 9.29
N ALA A 333 17.71 16.14 8.69
CA ALA A 333 17.92 17.21 7.73
C ALA A 333 18.40 18.51 8.39
N GLU A 334 17.82 18.88 9.54
CA GLU A 334 18.25 20.05 10.32
C GLU A 334 19.69 19.92 10.81
N ARG A 335 20.07 18.74 11.34
CA ARG A 335 21.44 18.47 11.78
C ARG A 335 22.45 18.64 10.64
N ARG A 336 22.12 18.17 9.43
CA ARG A 336 22.96 18.33 8.24
C ARG A 336 23.12 19.80 7.83
N LYS A 337 22.05 20.60 7.90
CA LYS A 337 22.13 22.04 7.61
C LYS A 337 23.02 22.79 8.60
N ARG A 338 22.96 22.41 9.89
CA ARG A 338 23.82 23.02 10.92
C ARG A 338 25.30 22.68 10.70
N SER A 339 25.61 21.44 10.30
CA SER A 339 27.00 21.05 10.01
C SER A 339 27.58 21.78 8.79
N THR A 340 26.80 21.98 7.72
CA THR A 340 27.30 22.72 6.54
C THR A 340 27.26 24.24 6.70
N GLY A 341 26.35 24.77 7.53
CA GLY A 341 26.27 26.21 7.79
C GLY A 341 27.34 26.75 8.74
N GLY A 342 27.88 25.92 9.63
CA GLY A 342 28.94 26.32 10.58
C GLY A 342 30.28 26.66 9.91
N ASP A 343 30.63 25.95 8.83
CA ASP A 343 31.93 26.11 8.16
C ASP A 343 32.08 27.41 7.37
N LEU A 344 30.97 28.10 7.05
CA LEU A 344 30.99 29.35 6.27
C LEU A 344 31.14 30.62 7.12
N THR A 345 31.15 30.50 8.44
CA THR A 345 31.25 31.65 9.37
C THR A 345 32.60 31.77 10.08
N THR A 346 33.54 30.87 9.80
CA THR A 346 34.91 30.86 10.39
C THR A 346 36.03 31.09 9.37
N ALA A 347 35.70 31.51 8.16
CA ALA A 347 36.63 32.02 7.16
C ALA A 347 36.27 33.47 6.84
#